data_AF-A0A3D9GIY8-F1
#
_entry.id   AF-A0A3D9GIY8-F1
#
_cell.length_a   1.000
_cell.length_b   1.000
_cell.length_c   1.000
_cell.angle_alpha   90.00
_cell.angle_beta   90.00
_cell.angle_gamma   90.00
#
_symmetry.space_group_name_H-M   'P 1'
#
loop_
_entity.id
_entity.type
_entity.pdbx_description
1 polymer ?
#
loop_
_entity_poly.entity_id
_entity_poly.type
_entity_poly.pdbx_seq_one_letter_code
_entity_poly.pdbx_strand_id
1 'polypeptide(L)'
;MNGVNKAFDWSFSTTEDPRIYYTDVTGDGKGEAVIILNKGKGTGLNIDELHVLDGTDLSEIKVQSYQDIVAGQIETGVTRKNDQTLAIKVKSQGKEHQFDYQVAGINFKQDKLSFGGVIYYWMKNQQIVTTLGTSVGISPQYVGDFQITYKFDPAENELIADQIRFEPVHR
;
A
#
# COMPACT_ATOMS: atom_id res chain seq x y z
N MET A 1 -17.63 -8.42 18.43
CA MET A 1 -18.65 -8.87 17.44
C MET A 1 -19.38 -10.07 18.00
N ASN A 2 -20.67 -10.27 17.74
CA ASN A 2 -21.45 -11.42 18.27
C ASN A 2 -21.32 -11.68 19.78
N GLY A 3 -21.22 -10.61 20.58
CA GLY A 3 -21.04 -10.70 22.04
C GLY A 3 -19.60 -10.94 22.51
N VAL A 4 -18.66 -11.23 21.60
CA VAL A 4 -17.22 -11.30 21.88
C VAL A 4 -16.64 -9.89 21.96
N ASN A 5 -15.87 -9.62 23.02
CA ASN A 5 -15.15 -8.38 23.25
C ASN A 5 -13.66 -8.68 23.46
N LYS A 6 -12.80 -7.94 22.74
CA LYS A 6 -11.35 -8.03 22.83
C LYS A 6 -10.76 -6.63 22.73
N ALA A 7 -9.82 -6.32 23.61
CA ALA A 7 -9.07 -5.07 23.58
C ALA A 7 -7.82 -5.23 22.72
N PHE A 8 -7.45 -4.17 22.01
CA PHE A 8 -6.23 -4.09 21.19
C PHE A 8 -5.46 -2.83 21.58
N ASP A 9 -4.13 -2.94 21.68
CA ASP A 9 -3.25 -1.83 22.07
C ASP A 9 -2.85 -0.95 20.86
N TRP A 10 -3.70 -0.88 19.84
CA TRP A 10 -3.44 -0.09 18.64
C TRP A 10 -3.52 1.40 18.94
N SER A 11 -2.56 2.16 18.41
CA SER A 11 -2.57 3.62 18.43
C SER A 11 -3.03 4.18 17.09
N PHE A 12 -3.66 5.34 17.08
CA PHE A 12 -4.02 6.04 15.84
C PHE A 12 -4.20 7.53 16.14
N SER A 13 -4.20 8.34 15.08
CA SER A 13 -4.46 9.76 15.25
C SER A 13 -5.87 9.98 15.80
N THR A 14 -6.03 10.83 16.82
CA THR A 14 -7.36 11.24 17.30
C THR A 14 -8.05 12.25 16.38
N THR A 15 -7.38 12.67 15.32
CA THR A 15 -7.94 13.61 14.33
C THR A 15 -8.76 12.94 13.25
N GLU A 16 -8.65 11.61 13.09
CA GLU A 16 -9.40 10.84 12.10
C GLU A 16 -10.00 9.60 12.74
N ASP A 17 -11.28 9.38 12.50
CA ASP A 17 -11.96 8.19 12.99
C ASP A 17 -11.45 6.93 12.24
N PRO A 18 -11.29 5.80 12.96
CA PRO A 18 -11.06 4.50 12.34
C PRO A 18 -12.12 4.21 11.26
N ARG A 19 -11.66 3.75 10.10
CA ARG A 19 -12.57 3.24 9.05
C ARG A 19 -12.76 1.75 9.28
N ILE A 20 -14.00 1.33 9.48
CA ILE A 20 -14.35 -0.05 9.81
C ILE A 20 -15.32 -0.58 8.76
N TYR A 21 -15.00 -1.75 8.20
CA TYR A 21 -15.86 -2.47 7.27
C TYR A 21 -16.11 -3.88 7.81
N TYR A 22 -17.28 -4.43 7.51
CA TYR A 22 -17.61 -5.82 7.79
C TYR A 22 -17.95 -6.52 6.48
N THR A 23 -17.06 -7.39 6.02
CA THR A 23 -17.14 -8.00 4.68
C THR A 23 -16.35 -9.31 4.63
N ASP A 24 -16.80 -10.23 3.78
CA ASP A 24 -16.12 -11.51 3.55
C ASP A 24 -14.90 -11.29 2.64
N VAL A 25 -13.71 -11.15 3.24
CA VAL A 25 -12.43 -11.00 2.54
C VAL A 25 -11.68 -12.33 2.44
N THR A 26 -12.14 -13.36 3.15
CA THR A 26 -11.57 -14.72 3.12
C THR A 26 -12.22 -15.62 2.08
N GLY A 27 -13.44 -15.29 1.65
CA GLY A 27 -14.27 -16.06 0.74
C GLY A 27 -14.99 -17.26 1.39
N ASP A 28 -15.06 -17.29 2.73
CA ASP A 28 -15.67 -18.41 3.48
C ASP A 28 -17.18 -18.25 3.72
N GLY A 29 -17.77 -17.13 3.29
CA GLY A 29 -19.16 -16.77 3.47
C GLY A 29 -19.48 -16.06 4.78
N LYS A 30 -18.49 -15.78 5.63
CA LYS A 30 -18.61 -15.00 6.86
C LYS A 30 -17.85 -13.69 6.70
N GLY A 31 -18.31 -12.64 7.40
CA GLY A 31 -17.64 -11.35 7.35
C GLY A 31 -16.50 -11.26 8.34
N GLU A 32 -15.38 -10.67 7.92
CA GLU A 32 -14.30 -10.19 8.77
C GLU A 32 -14.46 -8.71 9.09
N ALA A 33 -13.88 -8.28 10.22
CA ALA A 33 -13.73 -6.86 10.53
C ALA A 33 -12.46 -6.32 9.84
N VAL A 34 -12.61 -5.43 8.87
CA VAL A 34 -11.49 -4.72 8.25
C VAL A 34 -11.41 -3.33 8.88
N ILE A 35 -10.31 -3.06 9.59
CA ILE A 35 -10.10 -1.83 10.36
C ILE A 35 -8.89 -1.11 9.78
N ILE A 36 -9.10 0.14 9.38
CA ILE A 36 -8.05 1.00 8.81
C ILE A 36 -7.87 2.20 9.71
N LEU A 37 -6.64 2.35 10.22
CA LEU A 37 -6.24 3.38 11.16
C LEU A 37 -5.28 4.35 10.50
N ASN A 38 -5.53 5.65 10.57
CA ASN A 38 -4.55 6.63 10.11
C ASN A 38 -3.49 6.88 11.20
N LYS A 39 -2.21 6.64 10.87
CA LYS A 39 -1.05 6.86 11.74
C LYS A 39 -0.33 8.18 11.47
N GLY A 40 -0.56 8.76 10.31
CA GLY A 40 0.11 10.00 9.92
C GLY A 40 -0.52 10.60 8.67
N LYS A 41 -0.78 11.91 8.73
CA LYS A 41 -1.35 12.66 7.62
C LYS A 41 -0.69 14.03 7.50
N GLY A 42 -0.46 14.45 6.27
CA GLY A 42 0.12 15.75 5.94
C GLY A 42 0.15 15.99 4.45
N THR A 43 0.74 17.10 4.03
CA THR A 43 0.90 17.39 2.60
C THR A 43 1.88 16.38 1.99
N GLY A 44 1.39 15.50 1.12
CA GLY A 44 2.19 14.43 0.52
C GLY A 44 2.51 13.27 1.48
N LEU A 45 1.81 13.15 2.60
CA LEU A 45 1.94 12.08 3.58
C LEU A 45 0.56 11.50 3.92
N ASN A 46 0.38 10.20 3.71
CA ASN A 46 -0.74 9.45 4.28
C ASN A 46 -0.24 8.06 4.66
N ILE A 47 -0.30 7.71 5.94
CA ILE A 47 0.14 6.41 6.44
C ILE A 47 -1.05 5.76 7.13
N ASP A 48 -1.65 4.80 6.45
CA ASP A 48 -2.66 3.93 7.04
C ASP A 48 -2.01 2.64 7.57
N GLU A 49 -2.56 2.12 8.67
CA GLU A 49 -2.33 0.79 9.20
C GLU A 49 -3.62 -0.03 9.03
N LEU A 50 -3.48 -1.29 8.58
CA LEU A 50 -4.58 -2.19 8.29
C LEU A 50 -4.58 -3.36 9.26
N HIS A 51 -5.73 -3.61 9.87
CA HIS A 51 -6.01 -4.81 10.67
C HIS A 51 -7.20 -5.54 10.08
N VAL A 52 -7.12 -6.87 10.03
CA VAL A 52 -8.24 -7.72 9.63
C VAL A 52 -8.48 -8.72 10.74
N LEU A 53 -9.70 -8.77 11.26
CA LEU A 53 -10.09 -9.66 12.34
C LEU A 53 -11.11 -10.68 11.88
N ASP A 54 -10.93 -11.93 12.29
CA ASP A 54 -11.94 -12.98 12.17
C ASP A 54 -13.25 -12.53 12.85
N GLY A 55 -14.37 -12.67 12.14
CA GLY A 55 -15.67 -12.20 12.62
C GLY A 55 -16.27 -13.02 13.76
N THR A 56 -15.71 -14.20 14.06
CA THR A 56 -16.17 -15.13 15.09
C THR A 56 -15.43 -14.90 16.40
N ASP A 57 -14.10 -14.84 16.38
CA ASP A 57 -13.27 -14.83 17.59
C ASP A 57 -12.37 -13.59 17.75
N LEU A 58 -12.37 -12.67 16.78
CA LEU A 58 -11.53 -11.47 16.76
C LEU A 58 -10.01 -11.78 16.82
N SER A 59 -9.60 -12.97 16.39
CA SER A 59 -8.20 -13.25 16.05
C SER A 59 -7.80 -12.43 14.82
N GLU A 60 -6.53 -12.04 14.77
CA GLU A 60 -6.04 -11.20 13.68
C GLU A 60 -5.58 -12.08 12.52
N ILE A 61 -6.15 -11.83 11.34
CA ILE A 61 -5.71 -12.43 10.09
C ILE A 61 -4.52 -11.62 9.60
N LYS A 62 -3.43 -12.32 9.31
CA LYS A 62 -2.20 -11.66 8.87
C LYS A 62 -2.45 -10.98 7.52
N VAL A 63 -1.85 -9.81 7.33
CA VAL A 63 -1.85 -9.13 6.03
C VAL A 63 -0.41 -8.90 5.61
N GLN A 64 -0.08 -9.28 4.38
CA GLN A 64 1.25 -9.08 3.81
C GLN A 64 1.59 -7.59 3.80
N SER A 65 2.72 -7.25 4.41
CA SER A 65 3.16 -5.86 4.55
C SER A 65 3.56 -5.27 3.19
N TYR A 66 3.40 -3.95 3.02
CA TYR A 66 3.83 -3.30 1.78
C TYR A 66 5.36 -3.43 1.60
N GLN A 67 6.12 -3.52 2.70
CA GLN A 67 7.57 -3.71 2.68
C GLN A 67 7.93 -5.07 2.06
N ASP A 68 7.23 -6.13 2.45
CA ASP A 68 7.44 -7.47 1.89
C ASP A 68 7.04 -7.53 0.41
N ILE A 69 5.94 -6.86 0.05
CA ILE A 69 5.51 -6.73 -1.35
C ILE A 69 6.58 -5.99 -2.17
N VAL A 70 7.08 -4.86 -1.68
CA VAL A 70 8.14 -4.10 -2.37
C VAL A 70 9.43 -4.92 -2.49
N ALA A 71 9.82 -5.64 -1.43
CA ALA A 71 11.04 -6.43 -1.43
C ALA A 71 10.98 -7.66 -2.36
N GLY A 72 9.81 -8.30 -2.44
CA GLY A 72 9.66 -9.58 -3.16
C GLY A 72 9.02 -9.49 -4.55
N GLN A 73 8.23 -8.45 -4.83
CA GLN A 73 7.33 -8.44 -6.00
C GLN A 73 7.45 -7.18 -6.87
N ILE A 74 8.22 -6.18 -6.45
CA ILE A 74 8.41 -4.92 -7.16
C ILE A 74 9.89 -4.65 -7.38
N GLU A 75 10.29 -4.50 -8.64
CA GLU A 75 11.62 -4.03 -9.03
C GLU A 75 11.50 -2.60 -9.58
N THR A 76 12.36 -1.69 -9.11
CA THR A 76 12.42 -0.33 -9.64
C THR A 76 13.85 0.05 -10.01
N GLY A 77 13.97 0.92 -11.00
CA GLY A 77 15.24 1.50 -11.44
C GLY A 77 15.06 2.97 -11.77
N VAL A 78 16.01 3.78 -11.33
CA VAL A 78 16.08 5.21 -11.61
C VAL A 78 17.44 5.52 -12.22
N THR A 79 17.44 6.04 -13.43
CA THR A 79 18.67 6.42 -14.13
C THR A 79 18.59 7.87 -14.56
N ARG A 80 19.55 8.69 -14.15
CA ARG A 80 19.61 10.09 -14.59
C ARG A 80 20.09 10.17 -16.05
N LYS A 81 19.27 10.76 -16.92
CA LYS A 81 19.61 11.02 -18.33
C LYS A 81 20.34 12.35 -18.50
N ASN A 82 19.90 13.37 -17.78
CA ASN A 82 20.52 14.70 -17.71
C ASN A 82 20.07 15.42 -16.42
N ASP A 83 20.34 16.72 -16.30
CA ASP A 83 20.02 17.49 -15.09
C ASP A 83 18.52 17.54 -14.75
N GLN A 84 17.64 17.42 -15.75
CA GLN A 84 16.19 17.61 -15.61
C GLN A 84 15.37 16.33 -15.88
N THR A 85 15.97 15.28 -16.43
CA THR A 85 15.25 14.06 -16.82
C THR A 85 15.80 12.82 -16.12
N LEU A 86 14.89 12.05 -15.52
CA LEU A 86 15.13 10.68 -15.05
C LEU A 86 14.44 9.69 -15.99
N ALA A 87 15.10 8.59 -16.30
CA ALA A 87 14.45 7.39 -16.83
C ALA A 87 14.05 6.49 -15.65
N ILE A 88 12.77 6.18 -15.55
CA ILE A 88 12.21 5.34 -14.51
C ILE A 88 11.76 4.03 -15.13
N LYS A 89 12.17 2.92 -14.51
CA LYS A 89 11.72 1.56 -14.83
C LYS A 89 11.04 0.97 -13.61
N VAL A 90 9.87 0.39 -13.83
CA VAL A 90 9.10 -0.32 -12.81
C VAL A 90 8.70 -1.67 -13.38
N LYS A 91 8.89 -2.73 -12.59
CA LYS A 91 8.45 -4.07 -12.94
C LYS A 91 7.73 -4.71 -11.76
N SER A 92 6.56 -5.28 -12.02
CA SER A 92 5.75 -6.00 -11.03
C SER A 92 4.99 -7.11 -11.72
N GLN A 93 5.00 -8.32 -11.15
CA GLN A 93 4.25 -9.48 -11.67
C GLN A 93 4.46 -9.72 -13.19
N GLY A 94 5.70 -9.57 -13.67
CA GLY A 94 6.07 -9.75 -15.07
C GLY A 94 5.68 -8.61 -16.02
N LYS A 95 4.96 -7.58 -15.56
CA LYS A 95 4.68 -6.36 -16.34
C LYS A 95 5.77 -5.35 -16.10
N GLU A 96 6.14 -4.63 -17.16
CA GLU A 96 7.17 -3.59 -17.13
C GLU A 96 6.62 -2.27 -17.65
N HIS A 97 6.95 -1.18 -16.95
CA HIS A 97 6.71 0.19 -17.34
C HIS A 97 8.04 0.93 -17.40
N GLN A 98 8.26 1.67 -18.48
CA GLN A 98 9.40 2.56 -18.62
C GLN A 98 8.94 3.91 -19.14
N PHE A 99 9.34 4.98 -18.46
CA PHE A 99 8.95 6.34 -18.80
C PHE A 99 10.01 7.34 -18.36
N ASP A 100 9.97 8.53 -18.94
CA ASP A 100 10.80 9.66 -18.54
C ASP A 100 10.02 10.56 -17.59
N TYR A 101 10.68 10.99 -16.51
CA TYR A 101 10.10 11.88 -15.50
C TYR A 101 10.94 13.15 -15.38
N GLN A 102 10.27 14.30 -15.46
CA GLN A 102 10.91 15.61 -15.33
C GLN A 102 11.07 15.97 -13.86
N VAL A 103 12.30 16.34 -13.48
CA VAL A 103 12.65 16.80 -12.14
C VAL A 103 13.22 18.20 -12.22
N ALA A 104 12.97 19.00 -11.18
CA ALA A 104 13.76 20.21 -10.97
C ALA A 104 15.25 19.84 -10.91
N GLY A 105 16.14 20.68 -11.43
CA GLY A 105 17.58 20.45 -11.62
C GLY A 105 18.41 20.20 -10.35
N ILE A 106 17.79 19.77 -9.25
CA ILE A 106 18.42 19.29 -8.04
C ILE A 106 19.03 17.93 -8.33
N ASN A 107 20.35 17.85 -8.20
CA ASN A 107 21.07 16.59 -8.34
C ASN A 107 21.00 15.80 -7.03
N PHE A 108 20.27 14.69 -7.06
CA PHE A 108 20.25 13.69 -6.00
C PHE A 108 20.66 12.34 -6.59
N LYS A 109 21.30 11.51 -5.76
CA LYS A 109 21.69 10.15 -6.11
C LYS A 109 20.66 9.17 -5.56
N GLN A 110 19.97 8.47 -6.45
CA GLN A 110 18.95 7.49 -6.13
C GLN A 110 18.82 6.52 -7.30
N ASP A 111 19.02 5.23 -7.04
CA ASP A 111 19.01 4.19 -8.07
C ASP A 111 17.69 3.39 -8.09
N LYS A 112 16.88 3.52 -7.04
CA LYS A 112 15.56 2.86 -6.86
C LYS A 112 14.55 3.86 -6.34
N LEU A 113 13.27 3.69 -6.66
CA LEU A 113 12.21 4.53 -6.13
C LEU A 113 12.05 4.35 -4.61
N SER A 114 11.59 5.40 -3.94
CA SER A 114 11.28 5.40 -2.50
C SER A 114 9.80 5.10 -2.26
N PHE A 115 9.49 4.57 -1.08
CA PHE A 115 8.15 4.14 -0.66
C PHE A 115 7.89 4.56 0.79
N GLY A 116 6.62 4.50 1.21
CA GLY A 116 6.22 4.70 2.62
C GLY A 116 5.70 6.10 2.96
N GLY A 117 5.72 7.05 2.01
CA GLY A 117 5.09 8.36 2.19
C GLY A 117 3.58 8.34 1.97
N VAL A 118 3.08 7.48 1.07
CA VAL A 118 1.64 7.27 0.85
C VAL A 118 1.37 5.78 0.89
N ILE A 119 0.64 5.35 1.91
CA ILE A 119 0.07 4.02 2.11
C ILE A 119 -1.39 4.28 2.44
N TYR A 120 -2.27 4.05 1.48
CA TYR A 120 -3.70 4.32 1.64
C TYR A 120 -4.51 3.06 1.36
N TYR A 121 -5.16 2.52 2.38
CA TYR A 121 -6.03 1.35 2.25
C TYR A 121 -7.48 1.78 1.99
N TRP A 122 -8.19 1.03 1.16
CA TRP A 122 -9.59 1.23 0.86
C TRP A 122 -10.24 -0.06 0.35
N MET A 123 -11.58 -0.08 0.30
CA MET A 123 -12.35 -1.25 -0.12
C MET A 123 -12.92 -1.05 -1.53
N LYS A 124 -12.80 -2.06 -2.39
CA LYS A 124 -13.44 -2.12 -3.70
C LYS A 124 -14.14 -3.46 -3.87
N ASN A 125 -15.47 -3.47 -3.95
CA ASN A 125 -16.26 -4.69 -4.19
C ASN A 125 -15.84 -5.87 -3.27
N GLN A 126 -15.83 -5.65 -1.96
CA GLN A 126 -15.41 -6.63 -0.94
C GLN A 126 -13.92 -6.99 -0.94
N GLN A 127 -13.10 -6.37 -1.79
CA GLN A 127 -11.65 -6.57 -1.83
C GLN A 127 -10.91 -5.40 -1.17
N ILE A 128 -9.88 -5.72 -0.40
CA ILE A 128 -8.93 -4.72 0.14
C ILE A 128 -8.02 -4.28 -1.01
N VAL A 129 -7.86 -2.96 -1.13
CA VAL A 129 -6.97 -2.31 -2.09
C VAL A 129 -6.05 -1.34 -1.35
N THR A 130 -4.78 -1.29 -1.76
CA THR A 130 -3.81 -0.30 -1.31
C THR A 130 -3.38 0.56 -2.48
N THR A 131 -3.39 1.88 -2.26
CA THR A 131 -2.62 2.83 -3.06
C THR A 131 -1.31 3.10 -2.35
N LEU A 132 -0.21 2.64 -2.94
CA LEU A 132 1.14 2.79 -2.45
C LEU A 132 1.91 3.77 -3.34
N GLY A 133 2.10 5.00 -2.86
CA GLY A 133 2.79 6.04 -3.60
C GLY A 133 4.30 5.82 -3.62
N THR A 134 4.91 6.17 -4.75
CA THR A 134 6.35 6.04 -4.95
C THR A 134 6.99 7.31 -5.48
N SER A 135 8.21 7.61 -5.01
CA SER A 135 8.82 8.94 -5.20
C SER A 135 10.31 8.92 -5.51
N VAL A 136 10.76 10.07 -6.01
CA VAL A 136 12.18 10.41 -6.18
C VAL A 136 12.54 11.70 -5.43
N GLY A 137 13.82 11.86 -5.10
CA GLY A 137 14.37 13.10 -4.54
C GLY A 137 14.19 13.27 -3.03
N ILE A 138 14.82 14.33 -2.50
CA ILE A 138 14.93 14.62 -1.06
C ILE A 138 13.68 15.30 -0.51
N SER A 139 13.05 16.15 -1.32
CA SER A 139 11.66 16.57 -1.15
C SER A 139 10.83 15.69 -2.08
N PRO A 140 10.14 14.66 -1.56
CA PRO A 140 9.66 13.56 -2.38
C PRO A 140 8.74 14.06 -3.49
N GLN A 141 9.15 13.82 -4.73
CA GLN A 141 8.32 14.01 -5.91
C GLN A 141 7.71 12.67 -6.27
N TYR A 142 6.40 12.55 -6.09
CA TYR A 142 5.68 11.34 -6.46
C TYR A 142 5.66 11.17 -7.98
N VAL A 143 6.10 9.99 -8.44
CA VAL A 143 6.23 9.65 -9.86
C VAL A 143 5.16 8.67 -10.32
N GLY A 144 4.44 8.05 -9.39
CA GLY A 144 3.36 7.12 -9.65
C GLY A 144 2.87 6.46 -8.37
N ASP A 145 1.85 5.64 -8.54
CA ASP A 145 1.24 4.84 -7.49
C ASP A 145 1.20 3.37 -7.91
N PHE A 146 1.31 2.48 -6.94
CA PHE A 146 0.95 1.08 -7.09
C PHE A 146 -0.47 0.87 -6.52
N GLN A 147 -1.36 0.35 -7.35
CA GLN A 147 -2.64 -0.20 -6.91
C GLN A 147 -2.45 -1.69 -6.66
N ILE A 148 -2.55 -2.08 -5.39
CA ILE A 148 -2.34 -3.46 -4.93
C ILE A 148 -3.67 -3.99 -4.40
N THR A 149 -4.17 -5.07 -4.99
CA THR A 149 -5.33 -5.79 -4.44
C THR A 149 -4.86 -6.99 -3.63
N TYR A 150 -5.64 -7.40 -2.63
CA TYR A 150 -5.32 -8.54 -1.78
C TYR A 150 -6.26 -9.72 -2.05
N LYS A 151 -5.76 -10.93 -1.79
CA LYS A 151 -6.55 -12.16 -1.72
C LYS A 151 -6.14 -12.95 -0.49
N PHE A 152 -7.05 -13.75 0.03
CA PHE A 152 -6.76 -14.64 1.14
C PHE A 152 -6.03 -15.91 0.65
N ASP A 153 -4.94 -16.26 1.32
CA ASP A 153 -4.28 -17.54 1.21
C ASP A 153 -4.68 -18.42 2.41
N PRO A 154 -5.55 -19.43 2.21
CA PRO A 154 -6.01 -20.28 3.30
C PRO A 154 -4.92 -21.21 3.85
N ALA A 155 -3.82 -21.43 3.12
CA ALA A 155 -2.73 -22.29 3.61
C ALA A 155 -1.92 -21.61 4.72
N GLU A 156 -1.71 -20.30 4.60
CA GLU A 156 -0.91 -19.49 5.53
C GLU A 156 -1.77 -18.64 6.47
N ASN A 157 -3.10 -18.65 6.30
CA ASN A 157 -4.04 -17.77 6.99
C ASN A 157 -3.64 -16.28 6.86
N GLU A 158 -3.33 -15.87 5.64
CA GLU A 158 -2.77 -14.55 5.33
C GLU A 158 -3.43 -13.92 4.10
N LEU A 159 -3.75 -12.64 4.19
CA LEU A 159 -4.09 -11.82 3.03
C LEU A 159 -2.81 -11.38 2.31
N ILE A 160 -2.58 -11.89 1.11
CA ILE A 160 -1.41 -11.62 0.29
C ILE A 160 -1.76 -10.77 -0.93
N ALA A 161 -0.76 -10.09 -1.51
CA ALA A 161 -0.96 -9.35 -2.75
C ALA A 161 -1.42 -10.29 -3.89
N ASP A 162 -2.52 -9.91 -4.55
CA ASP A 162 -3.08 -10.61 -5.70
C ASP A 162 -2.67 -9.94 -7.02
N GLN A 163 -3.04 -8.68 -7.21
CA GLN A 163 -2.67 -7.90 -8.39
C GLN A 163 -1.89 -6.66 -7.99
N ILE A 164 -0.79 -6.40 -8.68
CA ILE A 164 0.02 -5.19 -8.53
C ILE A 164 0.03 -4.45 -9.86
N ARG A 165 -0.52 -3.24 -9.87
CA ARG A 165 -0.57 -2.37 -11.07
C ARG A 165 0.10 -1.04 -10.77
N PHE A 166 0.99 -0.62 -11.67
CA PHE A 166 1.65 0.67 -11.57
C PHE A 166 0.95 1.70 -12.47
N GLU A 167 0.69 2.87 -11.92
CA GLU A 167 0.11 4.02 -12.62
C GLU A 167 1.05 5.23 -12.46
N PRO A 168 1.73 5.67 -13.53
CA PRO A 168 2.58 6.85 -13.45
C PRO A 168 1.74 8.12 -13.24
N VAL A 169 2.28 9.07 -12.47
CA VAL A 169 1.67 10.40 -12.38
C VAL A 169 1.77 11.05 -13.76
N HIS A 170 0.64 11.46 -14.32
CA HIS A 170 0.61 12.23 -15.55
C HIS A 170 0.86 13.70 -15.17
N ARG A 171 1.96 14.28 -15.69
CA ARG A 171 2.25 15.71 -15.62
C ARG A 171 2.47 16.27 -17.01
#